data_AF-A0A942DRW9-F1
#
_entry.id   AF-A0A942DRW9-F1
#
_cell.length_a   1.000
_cell.length_b   1.000
_cell.length_c   1.000
_cell.angle_alpha   90.00
_cell.angle_beta   90.00
_cell.angle_gamma   90.00
#
_symmetry.space_group_name_H-M   'P 1'
#
loop_
_entity.id
_entity.type
_entity.pdbx_description
1 polymer ?
#
loop_
_entity_poly.entity_id
_entity_poly.type
_entity_poly.pdbx_seq_one_letter_code
_entity_poly.pdbx_strand_id
1 'polypeptide(L)'
;MTKSIAFFLIVSLSFFCISAQASLPENLVAVGQGVASPSTTSLVNIGRGLVGFENPSGLMYTKGFRVAVEATKDASGSNTGFEGSYASANYGLAVGNWKSCTDCVAATALILGGAFKYANIGLRYQKIDTTPTYGLGVLFNAAGKHRFGIHVEDEVPVVQDNSVLKAGVGYSYVGNDDTINIEMTQQKTQTTSTTKNSIGYKRKVSSLEVSMTYEMGEGGTDLFWMGAGFKGQTFHLAVYSAYNTQLLAVLSAFF
;
A
#
# COMPACT_ATOMS: atom_id res chain seq x y z
N MET A 1 29.46 14.10 -15.53
CA MET A 1 28.51 14.92 -14.74
C MET A 1 27.75 13.99 -13.81
N THR A 2 28.25 13.81 -12.59
CA THR A 2 27.69 12.93 -11.56
C THR A 2 26.63 13.69 -10.76
N LYS A 3 25.35 13.46 -11.05
CA LYS A 3 24.25 13.94 -10.20
C LYS A 3 24.04 12.94 -9.07
N SER A 4 24.87 13.03 -8.04
CA SER A 4 24.56 12.45 -6.73
C SER A 4 23.51 13.34 -6.09
N ILE A 5 22.23 12.95 -6.15
CA ILE A 5 21.20 13.55 -5.30
C ILE A 5 21.49 13.04 -3.89
N ALA A 6 22.25 13.84 -3.14
CA ALA A 6 22.42 13.67 -1.72
C ALA A 6 21.05 13.86 -1.05
N PHE A 7 20.39 12.76 -0.73
CA PHE A 7 19.19 12.74 0.10
C PHE A 7 19.62 12.94 1.57
N PHE A 8 20.13 14.13 1.88
CA PHE A 8 20.46 14.55 3.24
C PHE A 8 19.23 15.24 3.83
N LEU A 9 18.30 14.44 4.36
CA LEU A 9 17.23 14.95 5.20
C LEU A 9 17.69 14.87 6.66
N ILE A 10 18.42 15.90 7.11
CA ILE A 10 18.59 16.15 8.55
C ILE A 10 17.25 16.68 9.05
N VAL A 11 16.36 15.77 9.45
CA VAL A 11 15.23 16.13 10.32
C VAL A 11 15.83 16.41 11.69
N SER A 12 16.07 17.69 11.98
CA SER A 12 16.44 18.14 13.31
C SER A 12 15.39 17.65 14.32
N LEU A 13 15.84 16.80 15.23
CA LEU A 13 15.12 16.07 16.28
C LEU A 13 14.55 16.99 17.39
N SER A 14 13.88 18.08 17.03
CA SER A 14 13.53 19.17 17.96
C SER A 14 12.05 19.55 17.90
N PHE A 15 11.12 18.59 17.84
CA PHE A 15 9.69 18.83 18.11
C PHE A 15 9.05 17.62 18.81
N PHE A 16 9.53 17.31 20.03
CA PHE A 16 8.82 16.43 20.96
C PHE A 16 7.71 17.20 21.67
N CYS A 17 6.59 17.35 20.99
CA CYS A 17 5.28 17.42 21.63
C CYS A 17 4.35 16.49 20.84
N ILE A 18 4.59 15.19 21.02
CA ILE A 18 3.77 14.12 20.45
C ILE A 18 2.46 14.12 21.24
N SER A 19 1.48 14.90 20.78
CA SER A 19 0.11 14.80 21.28
C SER A 19 -0.45 13.46 20.80
N ALA A 20 -0.74 12.55 21.73
CA ALA A 20 -1.39 11.27 21.47
C ALA A 20 -2.59 11.46 20.53
N GLN A 21 -2.56 10.78 19.38
CA GLN A 21 -3.63 10.82 18.40
C GLN A 21 -4.83 10.02 18.91
N ALA A 22 -6.04 10.49 18.59
CA ALA A 22 -7.27 9.72 18.79
C ALA A 22 -7.12 8.35 18.12
N SER A 23 -7.68 7.30 18.76
CA SER A 23 -7.60 5.91 18.29
C SER A 23 -7.91 5.82 16.81
N LEU A 24 -6.91 5.43 16.00
CA LEU A 24 -7.14 5.12 14.60
C LEU A 24 -8.17 3.98 14.55
N PRO A 25 -9.19 4.05 13.66
CA PRO A 25 -10.15 2.97 13.53
C PRO A 25 -9.40 1.66 13.19
N GLU A 26 -9.46 0.72 14.12
CA GLU A 26 -8.65 -0.49 14.14
C GLU A 26 -9.10 -1.49 13.07
N ASN A 27 -8.13 -2.10 12.39
CA ASN A 27 -8.35 -3.21 11.47
C ASN A 27 -9.38 -2.91 10.39
N LEU A 28 -9.22 -1.77 9.72
CA LEU A 28 -9.88 -1.51 8.44
C LEU A 28 -9.09 -2.22 7.34
N VAL A 29 -9.35 -3.51 7.14
CA VAL A 29 -8.85 -4.33 6.01
C VAL A 29 -7.37 -4.12 5.70
N ALA A 30 -6.52 -4.80 6.47
CA ALA A 30 -5.11 -4.92 6.12
C ALA A 30 -4.98 -5.96 4.99
N VAL A 31 -5.08 -5.47 3.76
CA VAL A 31 -4.28 -6.00 2.64
C VAL A 31 -2.83 -6.05 3.13
N GLY A 32 -1.98 -6.96 2.60
CA GLY A 32 -0.53 -6.87 2.89
C GLY A 32 -0.09 -5.40 2.74
N GLN A 33 0.87 -4.89 3.50
CA GLN A 33 1.36 -3.50 3.39
C GLN A 33 2.10 -3.27 2.04
N GLY A 34 1.71 -4.01 1.00
CA GLY A 34 2.31 -4.10 -0.31
C GLY A 34 3.67 -4.79 -0.31
N VAL A 35 4.10 -5.46 0.76
CA VAL A 35 5.44 -6.07 0.76
C VAL A 35 5.46 -7.43 0.05
N ALA A 36 4.37 -8.20 0.15
CA ALA A 36 4.31 -9.57 -0.31
C ALA A 36 3.33 -9.82 -1.51
N SER A 37 2.60 -8.81 -2.01
CA SER A 37 1.78 -8.85 -3.25
C SER A 37 1.27 -7.44 -3.55
N PRO A 38 0.96 -7.08 -4.82
CA PRO A 38 0.53 -5.72 -5.16
C PRO A 38 -0.73 -5.29 -4.39
N SER A 39 -0.59 -4.13 -3.76
CA SER A 39 -1.54 -3.28 -3.02
C SER A 39 -2.88 -2.97 -3.70
N THR A 40 -3.15 -3.55 -4.86
CA THR A 40 -4.26 -3.24 -5.76
C THR A 40 -5.65 -3.41 -5.14
N THR A 41 -5.75 -4.10 -4.00
CA THR A 41 -7.01 -4.44 -3.33
C THR A 41 -7.29 -3.62 -2.06
N SER A 42 -6.37 -2.74 -1.62
CA SER A 42 -6.58 -1.91 -0.43
C SER A 42 -7.34 -0.65 -0.77
N LEU A 43 -8.49 -0.48 -0.12
CA LEU A 43 -9.39 0.68 -0.33
C LEU A 43 -9.23 1.77 0.73
N VAL A 44 -8.33 1.55 1.69
CA VAL A 44 -8.15 2.39 2.88
C VAL A 44 -6.85 3.19 2.80
N ASN A 45 -5.84 2.61 2.15
CA ASN A 45 -4.52 3.20 1.96
C ASN A 45 -4.37 3.51 0.47
N ILE A 46 -4.66 4.76 0.10
CA ILE A 46 -4.45 5.34 -1.25
C ILE A 46 -3.11 4.83 -1.82
N GLY A 47 -3.03 4.35 -3.05
CA GLY A 47 -1.82 3.73 -3.61
C GLY A 47 -2.13 2.65 -4.65
N ARG A 48 -2.81 3.04 -5.73
CA ARG A 48 -3.35 2.16 -6.79
C ARG A 48 -3.00 2.66 -8.19
N GLY A 49 -3.02 1.78 -9.19
CA GLY A 49 -2.78 2.13 -10.58
C GLY A 49 -1.29 2.01 -10.98
N LEU A 50 -0.60 3.13 -11.15
CA LEU A 50 0.80 3.14 -11.63
C LEU A 50 1.84 3.11 -10.50
N VAL A 51 1.41 3.41 -9.30
CA VAL A 51 2.17 3.34 -8.06
C VAL A 51 2.20 1.87 -7.64
N GLY A 52 3.40 1.30 -7.48
CA GLY A 52 3.64 -0.14 -7.32
C GLY A 52 3.31 -0.68 -5.94
N PHE A 53 3.06 0.18 -4.95
CA PHE A 53 2.67 -0.23 -3.62
C PHE A 53 1.71 0.73 -2.90
N GLU A 54 1.15 0.22 -1.82
CA GLU A 54 0.22 0.92 -0.93
C GLU A 54 0.91 2.10 -0.24
N ASN A 55 0.19 3.20 0.01
CA ASN A 55 0.78 4.33 0.72
C ASN A 55 1.34 3.86 2.08
N PRO A 56 2.66 4.02 2.32
CA PRO A 56 3.34 3.45 3.48
C PRO A 56 2.85 3.99 4.82
N SER A 57 2.12 5.11 4.84
CA SER A 57 1.46 5.61 6.06
C SER A 57 0.34 4.69 6.56
N GLY A 58 -0.13 3.77 5.71
CA GLY A 58 -1.10 2.73 6.02
C GLY A 58 -0.64 1.76 7.12
N LEU A 59 0.66 1.70 7.39
CA LEU A 59 1.25 0.92 8.48
C LEU A 59 0.60 1.21 9.84
N MET A 60 0.25 2.47 10.05
CA MET A 60 -0.29 2.94 11.32
C MET A 60 -1.66 2.35 11.67
N TYR A 61 -2.35 1.69 10.72
CA TYR A 61 -3.64 1.03 10.96
C TYR A 61 -3.53 -0.40 11.53
N THR A 62 -2.31 -0.96 11.61
CA THR A 62 -2.08 -2.36 12.01
C THR A 62 -2.06 -2.58 13.52
N LYS A 63 -2.07 -1.51 14.33
CA LYS A 63 -1.97 -1.46 15.81
C LYS A 63 -1.70 -2.80 16.52
N GLY A 64 -0.53 -2.90 17.15
CA GLY A 64 -0.05 -4.14 17.76
C GLY A 64 0.80 -4.94 16.78
N PHE A 65 1.05 -6.20 17.09
CA PHE A 65 1.81 -7.09 16.21
C PHE A 65 0.88 -7.73 15.19
N ARG A 66 1.35 -7.78 13.94
CA ARG A 66 0.69 -8.52 12.87
C ARG A 66 1.69 -9.38 12.11
N VAL A 67 1.25 -10.59 11.81
CA VAL A 67 1.89 -11.43 10.80
C VAL A 67 0.88 -11.68 9.69
N ALA A 68 1.31 -11.53 8.45
CA ALA A 68 0.50 -11.85 7.29
C ALA A 68 1.25 -12.79 6.35
N VAL A 69 0.50 -13.66 5.70
CA VAL A 69 0.95 -14.52 4.61
C VAL A 69 0.02 -14.36 3.44
N GLU A 70 0.57 -14.49 2.24
CA GLU A 70 -0.22 -14.41 1.03
C GLU A 70 0.23 -15.36 -0.07
N ALA A 71 -0.74 -15.67 -0.91
CA ALA A 71 -0.56 -16.50 -2.08
C ALA A 71 -1.35 -15.91 -3.25
N THR A 72 -0.68 -15.78 -4.38
CA THR A 72 -1.23 -15.33 -5.64
C THR A 72 -1.13 -16.45 -6.65
N LYS A 73 -2.17 -16.60 -7.48
CA LYS A 73 -2.16 -17.45 -8.66
C LYS A 73 -2.65 -16.67 -9.87
N ASP A 74 -1.90 -16.72 -10.95
CA ASP A 74 -2.26 -16.19 -12.25
C ASP A 74 -2.03 -17.25 -13.34
N ALA A 75 -2.21 -16.88 -14.61
CA ALA A 75 -1.99 -17.78 -15.74
C ALA A 75 -0.51 -18.19 -15.89
N SER A 76 0.41 -17.36 -15.43
CA SER A 76 1.86 -17.54 -15.50
C SER A 76 2.44 -18.35 -14.34
N GLY A 77 1.74 -18.44 -13.20
CA GLY A 77 2.04 -19.37 -12.13
C GLY A 77 1.61 -18.90 -10.76
N SER A 78 2.48 -19.06 -9.77
CA SER A 78 2.13 -18.85 -8.35
C SER A 78 3.20 -18.05 -7.64
N ASN A 79 2.75 -17.16 -6.77
CA ASN A 79 3.60 -16.29 -5.98
C ASN A 79 3.19 -16.41 -4.51
N THR A 80 4.15 -16.22 -3.61
CA THR A 80 3.90 -16.26 -2.17
C THR A 80 4.66 -15.15 -1.49
N GLY A 81 4.16 -14.69 -0.36
CA GLY A 81 4.97 -13.84 0.50
C GLY A 81 4.49 -13.81 1.94
N PHE A 82 5.29 -13.14 2.75
CA PHE A 82 5.04 -12.96 4.17
C PHE A 82 5.39 -11.54 4.60
N GLU A 83 4.74 -11.09 5.65
CA GLU A 83 4.95 -9.77 6.24
C GLU A 83 4.82 -9.86 7.76
N GLY A 84 5.74 -9.21 8.46
CA GLY A 84 5.68 -8.97 9.90
C GLY A 84 5.66 -7.48 10.15
N SER A 85 4.80 -7.03 11.05
CA SER A 85 4.69 -5.61 11.38
C SER A 85 4.31 -5.37 12.83
N TYR A 86 4.68 -4.19 13.31
CA TYR A 86 4.25 -3.64 14.57
C TYR A 86 3.92 -2.17 14.41
N ALA A 87 2.79 -1.73 14.94
CA ALA A 87 2.45 -0.32 15.01
C ALA A 87 1.92 0.06 16.39
N SER A 88 2.39 1.20 16.91
CA SER A 88 1.84 1.88 18.07
C SER A 88 0.98 3.07 17.64
N ALA A 89 0.53 3.88 18.60
CA ALA A 89 -0.18 5.13 18.29
C ALA A 89 0.68 6.16 17.54
N ASN A 90 2.02 6.08 17.63
CA ASN A 90 2.92 7.14 17.17
C ASN A 90 3.89 6.69 16.08
N TYR A 91 4.27 5.42 16.06
CA TYR A 91 5.24 4.87 15.11
C TYR A 91 4.93 3.43 14.75
N GLY A 92 5.42 2.98 13.61
CA GLY A 92 5.34 1.59 13.18
C GLY A 92 6.51 1.16 12.32
N LEU A 93 6.70 -0.15 12.26
CA LEU A 93 7.67 -0.84 11.41
C LEU A 93 6.98 -2.02 10.72
N ALA A 94 7.23 -2.22 9.43
CA ALA A 94 6.89 -3.45 8.73
C ALA A 94 8.06 -3.95 7.89
N VAL A 95 8.21 -5.26 7.82
CA VAL A 95 9.15 -5.96 6.95
C VAL A 95 8.46 -7.13 6.31
N GLY A 96 8.87 -7.48 5.10
CA GLY A 96 8.33 -8.66 4.45
C GLY A 96 9.14 -9.03 3.23
N ASN A 97 8.77 -10.18 2.68
CA ASN A 97 9.34 -10.68 1.46
C ASN A 97 8.27 -11.35 0.59
N TRP A 98 8.43 -11.16 -0.71
CA TRP A 98 7.67 -11.79 -1.76
C TRP A 98 8.59 -12.63 -2.62
N LYS A 99 8.06 -13.73 -3.17
CA LYS A 99 8.72 -14.51 -4.19
C LYS A 99 7.73 -14.91 -5.29
N SER A 100 8.10 -14.63 -6.54
CA SER A 100 7.51 -15.26 -7.72
C SER A 100 8.16 -16.62 -7.95
N CYS A 101 7.35 -17.68 -8.01
CA CYS A 101 7.84 -19.00 -8.37
C CYS A 101 8.00 -19.17 -9.89
N THR A 102 7.37 -18.30 -10.68
CA THR A 102 7.44 -18.33 -12.15
C THR A 102 8.72 -17.69 -12.66
N ASP A 103 9.03 -16.49 -12.17
CA ASP A 103 10.16 -15.70 -12.66
C ASP A 103 11.39 -15.80 -11.74
N CYS A 104 11.26 -16.55 -10.63
CA CYS A 104 12.25 -16.63 -9.55
C CYS A 104 12.67 -15.27 -8.97
N VAL A 105 11.88 -14.22 -9.20
CA VAL A 105 12.10 -12.87 -8.66
C VAL A 105 11.68 -12.85 -7.20
N ALA A 106 12.54 -12.27 -6.36
CA ALA A 106 12.22 -11.98 -4.97
C ALA A 106 12.18 -10.47 -4.74
N ALA A 107 11.23 -10.02 -3.93
CA ALA A 107 11.17 -8.66 -3.46
C ALA A 107 11.21 -8.62 -1.93
N THR A 108 12.04 -7.74 -1.38
CA THR A 108 12.06 -7.46 0.06
C THR A 108 11.71 -6.01 0.27
N ALA A 109 10.85 -5.70 1.23
CA ALA A 109 10.55 -4.32 1.58
C ALA A 109 10.59 -4.08 3.09
N LEU A 110 10.84 -2.82 3.41
CA LEU A 110 10.88 -2.23 4.74
C LEU A 110 10.01 -0.98 4.72
N ILE A 111 9.16 -0.82 5.72
CA ILE A 111 8.32 0.37 5.89
C ILE A 111 8.53 0.92 7.29
N LEU A 112 8.73 2.23 7.38
CA LEU A 112 8.76 2.99 8.63
C LEU A 112 7.61 3.99 8.61
N GLY A 113 6.82 4.03 9.68
CA GLY A 113 5.65 4.89 9.80
C GLY A 113 5.73 5.79 11.02
N GLY A 114 5.21 7.00 10.89
CA GLY A 114 5.01 7.96 11.98
C GLY A 114 3.61 8.57 11.91
N ALA A 115 2.96 8.71 13.06
CA ALA A 115 1.65 9.32 13.19
C ALA A 115 1.76 10.66 13.91
N PHE A 116 1.09 11.67 13.35
CA PHE A 116 1.02 13.04 13.85
C PHE A 116 -0.45 13.45 13.94
N LYS A 117 -0.73 14.46 14.77
CA LYS A 117 -2.09 14.91 15.09
C LYS A 117 -3.06 14.97 13.89
N TYR A 118 -2.59 15.42 12.73
CA TYR A 118 -3.41 15.59 11.52
C TYR A 118 -2.95 14.77 10.33
N ALA A 119 -1.86 14.02 10.44
CA ALA A 119 -1.28 13.30 9.31
C ALA A 119 -0.48 12.07 9.75
N ASN A 120 -0.51 11.02 8.95
CA ASN A 120 0.43 9.93 9.04
C ASN A 120 1.43 10.06 7.89
N ILE A 121 2.69 9.72 8.16
CA ILE A 121 3.77 9.69 7.18
C ILE A 121 4.35 8.29 7.18
N GLY A 122 4.64 7.76 5.99
CA GLY A 122 5.35 6.50 5.82
C GLY A 122 6.50 6.64 4.84
N LEU A 123 7.58 5.94 5.13
CA LEU A 123 8.72 5.76 4.24
C LEU A 123 8.81 4.29 3.89
N ARG A 124 9.08 4.00 2.63
CA ARG A 124 9.29 2.63 2.16
C ARG A 124 10.60 2.51 1.41
N TYR A 125 11.28 1.42 1.66
CA TYR A 125 12.34 0.90 0.83
C TYR A 125 11.90 -0.48 0.33
N GLN A 126 12.04 -0.71 -0.97
CA GLN A 126 11.86 -2.03 -1.56
C GLN A 126 13.04 -2.33 -2.47
N LYS A 127 13.41 -3.60 -2.53
CA LYS A 127 14.35 -4.12 -3.50
C LYS A 127 13.68 -5.28 -4.22
N ILE A 128 13.45 -5.12 -5.52
CA ILE A 128 12.96 -6.18 -6.41
C ILE A 128 14.16 -6.63 -7.23
N ASP A 129 14.63 -7.85 -6.98
CA ASP A 129 15.89 -8.36 -7.56
C ASP A 129 17.06 -7.37 -7.35
N THR A 130 17.55 -6.72 -8.41
CA THR A 130 18.63 -5.72 -8.33
C THR A 130 18.16 -4.27 -8.27
N THR A 131 16.86 -4.00 -8.42
CA THR A 131 16.32 -2.65 -8.55
C THR A 131 15.79 -2.13 -7.21
N PRO A 132 16.40 -1.09 -6.63
CA PRO A 132 15.85 -0.40 -5.47
C PRO A 132 14.72 0.55 -5.87
N THR A 133 13.70 0.60 -5.02
CA THR A 133 12.57 1.53 -5.09
C THR A 133 12.39 2.20 -3.74
N TYR A 134 12.19 3.52 -3.74
CA TYR A 134 11.94 4.32 -2.56
C TYR A 134 10.54 4.92 -2.62
N GLY A 135 9.84 4.92 -1.49
CA GLY A 135 8.48 5.45 -1.37
C GLY A 135 8.33 6.44 -0.23
N LEU A 136 7.52 7.47 -0.45
CA LEU A 136 7.07 8.40 0.58
C LEU A 136 5.56 8.59 0.48
N GLY A 137 4.85 8.25 1.54
CA GLY A 137 3.41 8.42 1.64
C GLY A 137 3.01 9.34 2.77
N VAL A 138 2.02 10.19 2.53
CA VAL A 138 1.37 11.03 3.54
C VAL A 138 -0.14 10.82 3.47
N LEU A 139 -0.78 10.73 4.64
CA LEU A 139 -2.24 10.61 4.75
C LEU A 139 -2.76 11.60 5.78
N PHE A 140 -3.48 12.61 5.29
CA PHE A 140 -4.13 13.62 6.11
C PHE A 140 -5.45 13.12 6.69
N ASN A 141 -5.73 13.53 7.93
CA ASN A 141 -6.91 13.14 8.68
C ASN A 141 -7.09 11.62 8.78
N ALA A 142 -6.01 10.89 9.04
CA ALA A 142 -5.97 9.43 9.06
C ALA A 142 -7.00 8.79 10.03
N ALA A 143 -7.37 9.47 11.11
CA ALA A 143 -8.40 9.03 12.05
C ALA A 143 -9.82 9.42 11.64
N GLY A 144 -9.98 10.37 10.70
CA GLY A 144 -11.27 10.89 10.28
C GLY A 144 -11.95 10.07 9.20
N LYS A 145 -13.20 10.46 8.90
CA LYS A 145 -14.00 9.87 7.82
C LYS A 145 -13.52 10.32 6.44
N HIS A 146 -13.10 11.58 6.30
CA HIS A 146 -12.62 12.13 5.04
C HIS A 146 -11.11 12.19 5.08
N ARG A 147 -10.44 11.45 4.21
CA ARG A 147 -8.98 11.35 4.19
C ARG A 147 -8.44 11.74 2.83
N PHE A 148 -7.27 12.34 2.84
CA PHE A 148 -6.56 12.75 1.63
C PHE A 148 -5.15 12.20 1.71
N GLY A 149 -4.71 11.54 0.65
CA GLY A 149 -3.41 10.89 0.61
C GLY A 149 -2.61 11.35 -0.58
N ILE A 150 -1.30 11.43 -0.37
CA ILE A 150 -0.30 11.66 -1.40
C ILE A 150 0.73 10.56 -1.27
N HIS A 151 1.17 10.01 -2.39
CA HIS A 151 2.22 9.00 -2.41
C HIS A 151 3.15 9.27 -3.60
N VAL A 152 4.45 9.13 -3.40
CA VAL A 152 5.46 9.22 -4.45
C VAL A 152 6.40 8.02 -4.34
N GLU A 153 6.77 7.46 -5.49
CA GLU A 153 7.76 6.39 -5.62
C GLU A 153 8.82 6.79 -6.63
N ASP A 154 10.08 6.50 -6.29
CA ASP A 154 11.21 6.63 -7.20
C ASP A 154 11.88 5.27 -7.38
N GLU A 155 11.87 4.78 -8.62
CA GLU A 155 12.50 3.54 -9.02
C GLU A 155 13.83 3.86 -9.71
N VAL A 156 14.92 3.36 -9.13
CA VAL A 156 16.28 3.67 -9.57
C VAL A 156 16.88 2.43 -10.24
N PRO A 157 16.68 2.23 -11.55
CA PRO A 157 17.26 1.09 -12.25
C PRO A 157 18.79 1.14 -12.29
N VAL A 158 19.41 -0.04 -12.34
CA VAL A 158 20.87 -0.24 -12.36
C VAL A 158 21.51 0.34 -13.64
N VAL A 159 20.74 0.49 -14.72
CA VAL A 159 21.19 1.12 -15.96
C VAL A 159 20.87 2.62 -15.89
N GLN A 160 21.92 3.45 -15.88
CA GLN A 160 21.82 4.91 -15.93
C GLN A 160 20.98 5.32 -17.15
N ASP A 161 19.78 5.85 -16.90
CA ASP A 161 18.93 6.70 -17.78
C ASP A 161 17.42 6.37 -17.74
N ASN A 162 16.96 5.37 -16.98
CA ASN A 162 15.53 5.03 -16.94
C ASN A 162 14.85 5.27 -15.58
N SER A 163 15.19 6.32 -14.85
CA SER A 163 14.49 6.65 -13.59
C SER A 163 12.98 6.76 -13.83
N VAL A 164 12.20 6.01 -13.05
CA VAL A 164 10.74 6.03 -13.12
C VAL A 164 10.22 6.69 -11.86
N LEU A 165 9.62 7.87 -12.02
CA LEU A 165 8.93 8.57 -10.94
C LEU A 165 7.44 8.27 -11.06
N LYS A 166 6.86 7.76 -9.98
CA LYS A 166 5.42 7.54 -9.85
C LYS A 166 4.88 8.46 -8.76
N ALA A 167 3.72 9.04 -8.97
CA ALA A 167 3.05 9.86 -7.97
C ALA A 167 1.56 9.57 -7.98
N GLY A 168 0.94 9.67 -6.81
CA GLY A 168 -0.47 9.42 -6.59
C GLY A 168 -1.08 10.42 -5.63
N VAL A 169 -2.31 10.81 -5.93
CA VAL A 169 -3.15 11.56 -5.01
C VAL A 169 -4.52 10.91 -4.94
N GLY A 170 -5.08 10.85 -3.74
CA GLY A 170 -6.36 10.20 -3.55
C GLY A 170 -7.16 10.79 -2.42
N TYR A 171 -8.44 10.43 -2.45
CA TYR A 171 -9.41 10.75 -1.43
C TYR A 171 -10.14 9.48 -1.02
N SER A 172 -10.40 9.33 0.27
CA SER A 172 -11.26 8.27 0.78
C SER A 172 -12.30 8.79 1.76
N TYR A 173 -13.53 8.33 1.62
CA TYR A 173 -14.55 8.39 2.65
C TYR A 173 -14.62 7.05 3.38
N VAL A 174 -14.45 7.06 4.70
CA VAL A 174 -14.53 5.89 5.58
C VAL A 174 -15.71 6.08 6.53
N GLY A 175 -16.86 5.53 6.14
CA GLY A 175 -18.03 5.39 6.99
C GLY A 175 -17.88 4.21 7.97
N ASN A 176 -18.96 3.94 8.71
CA ASN A 176 -18.98 2.82 9.65
C ASN A 176 -18.94 1.47 8.91
N ASP A 177 -19.75 1.36 7.85
CA ASP A 177 -19.90 0.15 7.06
C ASP A 177 -19.40 0.31 5.62
N ASP A 178 -19.45 1.54 5.09
CA ASP A 178 -19.08 1.83 3.71
C ASP A 178 -17.73 2.54 3.62
N THR A 179 -16.93 2.20 2.62
CA THR A 179 -15.75 2.97 2.24
C THR A 179 -15.78 3.25 0.74
N ILE A 180 -15.48 4.48 0.35
CA ILE A 180 -15.32 4.88 -1.04
C ILE A 180 -13.95 5.51 -1.18
N ASN A 181 -13.20 5.13 -2.21
CA ASN A 181 -11.94 5.77 -2.54
C ASN A 181 -11.88 6.13 -4.03
N ILE A 182 -11.23 7.25 -4.31
CA ILE A 182 -10.91 7.70 -5.66
C ILE A 182 -9.45 8.11 -5.65
N GLU A 183 -8.73 7.73 -6.69
CA GLU A 183 -7.31 8.01 -6.82
C GLU A 183 -6.93 8.31 -8.26
N MET A 184 -5.95 9.20 -8.42
CA MET A 184 -5.25 9.45 -9.67
C MET A 184 -3.77 9.19 -9.44
N THR A 185 -3.17 8.41 -10.34
CA THR A 185 -1.72 8.17 -10.36
C THR A 185 -1.13 8.53 -11.71
N GLN A 186 0.11 8.99 -11.66
CA GLN A 186 0.91 9.32 -12.83
C GLN A 186 2.25 8.60 -12.73
N GLN A 187 2.69 8.03 -13.85
CA GLN A 187 4.04 7.55 -14.04
C GLN A 187 4.73 8.40 -15.07
N LYS A 188 5.94 8.85 -14.74
CA LYS A 188 6.82 9.58 -15.65
C LYS A 188 8.12 8.82 -15.81
N THR A 189 8.45 8.55 -17.07
CA THR A 189 9.79 8.12 -17.50
C THR A 189 10.47 9.26 -18.25
N GLN A 190 11.67 9.06 -18.81
CA GLN A 190 12.28 10.07 -19.68
C GLN A 190 11.45 10.37 -20.93
N THR A 191 10.77 9.36 -21.50
CA THR A 191 10.16 9.43 -22.83
C THR A 191 8.63 9.38 -22.82
N THR A 192 8.03 8.94 -21.71
CA THR A 192 6.59 8.76 -21.60
C THR A 192 6.03 9.32 -20.30
N SER A 193 4.77 9.72 -20.37
CA SER A 193 3.93 10.01 -19.22
C SER A 193 2.64 9.21 -19.39
N THR A 194 2.19 8.57 -18.33
CA THR A 194 0.94 7.80 -18.32
C THR A 194 0.16 8.16 -17.08
N THR A 195 -1.14 8.29 -17.21
CA THR A 195 -2.04 8.53 -16.08
C THR A 195 -3.01 7.37 -15.93
N LYS A 196 -3.31 7.00 -14.68
CA LYS A 196 -4.38 6.07 -14.33
C LYS A 196 -5.28 6.69 -13.29
N ASN A 197 -6.58 6.43 -13.43
CA ASN A 197 -7.57 6.79 -12.43
C ASN A 197 -8.16 5.52 -11.84
N SER A 198 -8.57 5.58 -10.58
CA SER A 198 -9.16 4.41 -9.94
C SER A 198 -10.27 4.80 -8.99
N ILE A 199 -11.28 3.94 -8.91
CA ILE A 199 -12.39 4.06 -7.97
C ILE A 199 -12.58 2.74 -7.25
N GLY A 200 -12.88 2.80 -5.97
CA GLY A 200 -13.18 1.62 -5.18
C GLY A 200 -14.29 1.82 -4.18
N TYR A 201 -14.91 0.70 -3.84
CA TYR A 201 -15.99 0.63 -2.88
C TYR A 201 -15.83 -0.61 -2.01
N LYS A 202 -16.01 -0.42 -0.71
CA LYS A 202 -16.05 -1.47 0.30
C LYS A 202 -17.35 -1.39 1.06
N ARG A 203 -17.92 -2.54 1.38
CA ARG A 203 -18.99 -2.68 2.37
C ARG A 203 -18.63 -3.71 3.43
N LYS A 204 -18.91 -3.37 4.68
CA LYS A 204 -18.83 -4.26 5.83
C LYS A 204 -20.23 -4.62 6.31
N VAL A 205 -20.43 -5.89 6.64
CA VAL A 205 -21.63 -6.42 7.28
C VAL A 205 -21.20 -7.41 8.36
N SER A 206 -21.22 -6.98 9.61
CA SER A 206 -20.71 -7.77 10.74
C SER A 206 -19.22 -8.14 10.53
N SER A 207 -18.89 -9.42 10.47
CA SER A 207 -17.55 -9.96 10.20
C SER A 207 -17.23 -10.10 8.72
N LEU A 208 -18.21 -9.95 7.82
CA LEU A 208 -18.00 -10.06 6.38
C LEU A 208 -17.68 -8.67 5.80
N GLU A 209 -16.72 -8.65 4.88
CA GLU A 209 -16.35 -7.47 4.11
C GLU A 209 -16.34 -7.84 2.63
N VAL A 210 -16.85 -6.96 1.79
CA VAL A 210 -16.81 -7.11 0.33
C VAL A 210 -16.24 -5.83 -0.25
N SER A 211 -15.38 -5.96 -1.24
CA SER A 211 -14.75 -4.83 -1.91
C SER A 211 -14.77 -5.00 -3.42
N MET A 212 -14.84 -3.89 -4.12
CA MET A 212 -14.66 -3.84 -5.56
C MET A 212 -13.81 -2.64 -5.92
N THR A 213 -13.07 -2.79 -7.00
CA THR A 213 -12.20 -1.74 -7.47
C THR A 213 -12.04 -1.77 -8.97
N TYR A 214 -12.05 -0.59 -9.55
CA TYR A 214 -11.91 -0.39 -10.99
C TYR A 214 -10.79 0.59 -11.25
N GLU A 215 -9.90 0.21 -12.16
CA GLU A 215 -8.79 1.03 -12.64
C GLU A 215 -9.03 1.34 -14.11
N MET A 216 -9.02 2.63 -14.42
CA MET A 216 -9.20 3.19 -15.75
C MET A 216 -7.82 3.58 -16.28
N GLY A 217 -7.38 2.87 -17.31
CA GLY A 217 -6.08 3.11 -17.95
C GLY A 217 -6.20 3.91 -19.24
N GLU A 218 -5.21 4.77 -19.52
CA GLU A 218 -4.99 5.24 -20.88
C GLU A 218 -4.62 4.03 -21.78
N GLY A 219 -5.34 3.86 -22.90
CA GLY A 219 -5.08 2.78 -23.86
C GLY A 219 -5.82 1.45 -23.65
N GLY A 220 -6.89 1.41 -22.83
CA GLY A 220 -7.81 0.27 -22.77
C GLY A 220 -7.38 -0.89 -21.88
N THR A 221 -6.45 -0.67 -20.95
CA THR A 221 -6.01 -1.67 -19.96
C THR A 221 -6.77 -1.52 -18.64
N ASP A 222 -8.09 -1.57 -18.74
CA ASP A 222 -8.95 -1.49 -17.57
C ASP A 222 -8.82 -2.76 -16.72
N LEU A 223 -8.74 -2.58 -15.41
CA LEU A 223 -8.61 -3.68 -14.48
C LEU A 223 -9.69 -3.61 -13.41
N PHE A 224 -10.42 -4.70 -13.25
CA PHE A 224 -11.47 -4.83 -12.25
C PHE A 224 -11.10 -5.89 -11.23
N TRP A 225 -11.15 -5.51 -9.95
CA TRP A 225 -10.92 -6.35 -8.80
C TRP A 225 -12.19 -6.51 -7.98
N MET A 226 -12.44 -7.72 -7.50
CA MET A 226 -13.41 -8.01 -6.46
C MET A 226 -12.75 -8.74 -5.31
N GLY A 227 -13.23 -8.50 -4.10
CA GLY A 227 -12.75 -9.16 -2.90
C GLY A 227 -13.84 -9.47 -1.92
N ALA A 228 -13.64 -10.53 -1.15
CA ALA A 228 -14.42 -10.84 0.04
C ALA A 228 -13.47 -11.23 1.17
N GLY A 229 -13.79 -10.81 2.39
CA GLY A 229 -12.99 -11.10 3.56
C GLY A 229 -13.81 -11.32 4.82
N PHE A 230 -13.25 -12.11 5.72
CA PHE A 230 -13.81 -12.41 7.03
C PHE A 230 -12.88 -11.88 8.12
N LYS A 231 -13.42 -11.06 8.99
CA LYS A 231 -12.74 -10.46 10.14
C LYS A 231 -13.15 -11.18 11.43
N GLY A 232 -12.15 -11.75 12.10
CA GLY A 232 -12.23 -12.19 13.49
C GLY A 232 -11.66 -11.16 14.45
N GLN A 233 -11.57 -11.51 15.73
CA GLN A 233 -10.91 -10.68 16.74
C GLN A 233 -9.38 -10.66 16.55
N THR A 234 -8.80 -11.81 16.22
CA THR A 234 -7.34 -12.02 16.14
C THR A 234 -6.87 -12.40 14.75
N PHE A 235 -7.77 -12.44 13.76
CA PHE A 235 -7.40 -12.80 12.39
C PHE A 235 -8.25 -12.08 11.35
N HIS A 236 -7.74 -12.05 10.12
CA HIS A 236 -8.44 -11.62 8.93
C HIS A 236 -8.06 -12.52 7.76
N LEU A 237 -9.05 -13.02 7.03
CA LEU A 237 -8.84 -13.78 5.79
C LEU A 237 -9.53 -13.02 4.67
N ALA A 238 -8.82 -12.72 3.59
CA ALA A 238 -9.38 -12.09 2.41
C ALA A 238 -8.97 -12.85 1.14
N VAL A 239 -9.90 -12.91 0.18
CA VAL A 239 -9.66 -13.44 -1.16
C VAL A 239 -10.10 -12.40 -2.17
N TYR A 240 -9.26 -12.18 -3.17
CA TYR A 240 -9.48 -11.23 -4.25
C TYR A 240 -9.31 -11.90 -5.59
N SER A 241 -10.06 -11.43 -6.57
CA SER A 241 -9.90 -11.83 -7.96
C SER A 241 -9.89 -10.60 -8.86
N ALA A 242 -8.89 -10.54 -9.73
CA ALA A 242 -8.92 -9.69 -10.90
C ALA A 242 -9.66 -10.44 -12.01
N TYR A 243 -10.53 -9.74 -12.73
CA TYR A 243 -11.35 -10.33 -13.78
C TYR A 243 -10.49 -11.13 -14.79
N ASN A 244 -10.65 -12.46 -14.76
CA ASN A 244 -10.03 -13.45 -15.65
C ASN A 244 -8.48 -13.53 -15.65
N THR A 245 -7.79 -12.93 -14.68
CA THR A 245 -6.31 -12.85 -14.73
C THR A 245 -5.62 -13.36 -13.47
N GLN A 246 -6.18 -13.10 -12.29
CA GLN A 246 -5.45 -13.33 -11.04
C GLN A 246 -6.39 -13.65 -9.88
N LEU A 247 -5.94 -14.54 -9.00
CA LEU A 247 -6.50 -14.81 -7.68
C LEU A 247 -5.44 -14.48 -6.63
N LEU A 248 -5.84 -13.81 -5.55
CA LEU A 248 -4.99 -13.48 -4.40
C LEU A 248 -5.72 -13.88 -3.12
N ALA A 249 -5.03 -14.53 -2.20
CA ALA A 249 -5.51 -14.80 -0.86
C ALA A 249 -4.51 -14.29 0.17
N VAL A 250 -5.01 -13.63 1.22
CA VAL A 250 -4.22 -13.07 2.31
C VAL A 250 -4.81 -13.51 3.64
N LEU A 251 -3.96 -14.03 4.53
CA LEU A 251 -4.30 -14.34 5.91
C LEU A 251 -3.43 -13.49 6.83
N SER A 252 -4.06 -12.73 7.72
CA SER A 252 -3.39 -11.94 8.76
C SER A 252 -3.79 -12.42 10.15
N ALA A 253 -2.83 -12.49 11.06
CA ALA A 253 -3.02 -12.76 12.49
C ALA A 253 -2.50 -11.57 13.32
N PHE A 254 -3.22 -11.24 14.40
CA PHE A 254 -2.98 -10.08 15.26
C PHE A 254 -2.73 -10.51 16.70
N PHE A 255 -1.78 -9.85 17.37
CA PHE A 255 -1.32 -10.15 18.73
C PHE A 255 -1.16 -8.88 19.58
#